data_AF-A0A2E9Z2G1-F1
#
_entry.id   AF-A0A2E9Z2G1-F1
#
_cell.length_a   1.000
_cell.length_b   1.000
_cell.length_c   1.000
_cell.angle_alpha   90.00
_cell.angle_beta   90.00
_cell.angle_gamma   90.00
#
_symmetry.space_group_name_H-M   'P 1'
#
loop_
_entity.id
_entity.type
_entity.pdbx_description
1 polymer ?
#
loop_
_entity_poly.entity_id
_entity_poly.type
_entity_poly.pdbx_seq_one_letter_code
_entity_poly.pdbx_strand_id
1 'polypeptide(L)'
;MNESITPVFVDGPARLPLLTDHGRAFNGLKNSSSSELVERVKSLFEYLSGRLGFPDSTEGKESQECFNTLLRSVYPEVMIDLADLVYAQHERLAVFLSFDHININLKKDLDENCGSLEAINKKMGHLFYQLARTIIADPTLRQDSQIIRLLSESYSYYLHQTENFPWEDLVQPRPLNLHQPVLDAATGLAGFSMIHNWPENFPKLVLSDNEPFIVCCLSHYLKLTGKKNVILVEAEFPANPPTGMKFGLIMATKFLHHLKRPDRIQFLKWTLSALEPEGMLAIMDTDLEHEILEQSKRPEFGGRLTAGYLETLVEIEGDFADNLKSDVASTGFRITHFECREYHDETDAFSQNPGDNLSLKFVGLEIAAEKPEP
;
A
#
# COMPACT_ATOMS: atom_id res chain seq x y z
N MET A 1 -11.83 18.02 26.25
CA MET A 1 -11.37 19.35 25.82
C MET A 1 -10.95 19.19 24.37
N ASN A 2 -11.71 19.76 23.44
CA ASN A 2 -11.29 19.82 22.03
C ASN A 2 -10.31 21.00 21.92
N GLU A 3 -9.02 20.74 22.09
CA GLU A 3 -8.03 21.66 21.55
C GLU A 3 -8.25 21.69 20.04
N SER A 4 -8.60 22.85 19.47
CA SER A 4 -8.65 22.98 18.03
C SER A 4 -7.21 22.93 17.53
N ILE A 5 -6.76 21.75 17.13
CA ILE A 5 -5.41 21.56 16.62
C ILE A 5 -5.30 22.41 15.34
N THR A 6 -4.51 23.47 15.41
CA THR A 6 -4.21 24.29 14.23
C THR A 6 -3.53 23.39 13.20
N PRO A 7 -4.08 23.27 11.98
CA PRO A 7 -3.51 22.40 10.96
C PRO A 7 -2.11 22.90 10.56
N VAL A 8 -1.15 21.96 10.46
CA VAL A 8 0.23 22.26 10.06
C VAL A 8 0.29 22.75 8.62
N PHE A 9 -0.46 22.09 7.73
CA PHE A 9 -0.59 22.45 6.33
C PHE A 9 -1.96 23.08 6.06
N VAL A 10 -2.00 24.14 5.28
CA VAL A 10 -3.22 24.88 4.92
C VAL A 10 -3.31 25.11 3.42
N ASP A 11 -4.55 25.25 2.93
CA ASP A 11 -4.93 25.41 1.52
C ASP A 11 -5.52 26.82 1.26
N GLY A 12 -5.04 27.84 1.96
CA GLY A 12 -5.51 29.23 1.81
C GLY A 12 -4.63 30.09 0.89
N PRO A 13 -5.16 31.19 0.31
CA PRO A 13 -4.36 32.13 -0.50
C PRO A 13 -3.35 32.94 0.32
N ALA A 14 -3.56 33.06 1.64
CA ALA A 14 -2.69 33.78 2.57
C ALA A 14 -1.59 32.89 3.19
N ARG A 15 -1.41 31.66 2.69
CA ARG A 15 -0.42 30.72 3.21
C ARG A 15 1.00 31.09 2.76
N LEU A 16 1.97 30.75 3.58
CA LEU A 16 3.36 30.65 3.17
C LEU A 16 3.51 29.44 2.22
N PRO A 17 4.36 29.50 1.18
CA PRO A 17 4.48 28.41 0.22
C PRO A 17 5.01 27.12 0.87
N LEU A 18 4.63 25.95 0.35
CA LEU A 18 5.20 24.68 0.82
C LEU A 18 6.72 24.64 0.55
N LEU A 19 7.12 25.08 -0.65
CA LEU A 19 8.49 25.05 -1.13
C LEU A 19 9.07 26.47 -1.25
N THR A 20 10.22 26.68 -0.62
CA THR A 20 11.06 27.88 -0.78
C THR A 20 12.27 27.58 -1.67
N ASP A 21 13.01 28.60 -2.08
CA ASP A 21 14.26 28.39 -2.84
C ASP A 21 15.29 27.54 -2.09
N HIS A 22 15.24 27.54 -0.76
CA HIS A 22 16.09 26.69 0.07
C HIS A 22 15.79 25.19 -0.14
N GLY A 23 14.51 24.81 -0.08
CA GLY A 23 14.05 23.43 -0.30
C GLY A 23 14.15 23.01 -1.77
N ARG A 24 13.84 23.93 -2.70
CA ARG A 24 13.92 23.71 -4.16
C ARG A 24 15.32 23.34 -4.66
N ALA A 25 16.36 23.55 -3.86
CA ALA A 25 17.69 23.11 -4.19
C ALA A 25 17.83 21.57 -4.28
N PHE A 26 17.04 20.82 -3.50
CA PHE A 26 17.04 19.35 -3.44
C PHE A 26 18.47 18.74 -3.48
N ASN A 27 19.37 19.27 -2.65
CA ASN A 27 20.78 18.86 -2.62
C ASN A 27 20.97 17.36 -2.36
N GLY A 28 20.12 16.74 -1.55
CA GLY A 28 20.18 15.31 -1.24
C GLY A 28 19.91 14.41 -2.44
N LEU A 29 19.27 14.93 -3.49
CA LEU A 29 19.02 14.21 -4.74
C LEU A 29 20.21 14.30 -5.72
N LYS A 30 21.23 15.12 -5.44
CA LYS A 30 22.40 15.26 -6.31
C LYS A 30 23.17 13.93 -6.33
N ASN A 31 23.55 13.51 -7.54
CA ASN A 31 24.28 12.26 -7.80
C ASN A 31 23.48 10.98 -7.52
N SER A 32 22.16 11.05 -7.35
CA SER A 32 21.33 9.83 -7.37
C SER A 32 21.49 9.09 -8.70
N SER A 33 21.52 7.76 -8.64
CA SER A 33 21.56 6.88 -9.80
C SER A 33 20.22 6.78 -10.54
N SER A 34 19.13 7.27 -9.96
CA SER A 34 17.77 7.18 -10.54
C SER A 34 17.25 8.56 -10.91
N SER A 35 17.50 9.00 -12.15
CA SER A 35 17.02 10.29 -12.65
C SER A 35 15.50 10.41 -12.62
N GLU A 36 14.81 9.31 -12.85
CA GLU A 36 13.36 9.21 -12.95
C GLU A 36 12.68 9.44 -11.61
N LEU A 37 13.27 8.97 -10.50
CA LEU A 37 12.80 9.25 -9.15
C LEU A 37 13.13 10.70 -8.73
N VAL A 38 14.32 11.19 -9.08
CA VAL A 38 14.73 12.57 -8.78
C VAL A 38 13.78 13.59 -9.41
N GLU A 39 13.39 13.40 -10.67
CA GLU A 39 12.45 14.27 -11.36
C GLU A 39 11.05 14.23 -10.72
N ARG A 40 10.60 13.05 -10.28
CA ARG A 40 9.29 12.87 -9.65
C ARG A 40 9.20 13.49 -8.26
N VAL A 41 10.25 13.38 -7.44
CA VAL A 41 10.33 14.09 -6.15
C VAL A 41 10.14 15.59 -6.36
N LYS A 42 10.92 16.17 -7.28
CA LYS A 42 10.84 17.61 -7.61
C LYS A 42 9.44 17.99 -8.10
N SER A 43 8.90 17.20 -9.04
CA SER A 43 7.60 17.45 -9.64
C SER A 43 6.47 17.37 -8.62
N LEU A 44 6.51 16.42 -7.68
CA LEU A 44 5.48 16.28 -6.65
C LEU A 44 5.49 17.49 -5.72
N PHE A 45 6.65 17.85 -5.17
CA PHE A 45 6.71 18.95 -4.21
C PHE A 45 6.44 20.31 -4.84
N GLU A 46 6.81 20.53 -6.11
CA GLU A 46 6.38 21.73 -6.84
C GLU A 46 4.86 21.73 -7.06
N TYR A 47 4.27 20.59 -7.45
CA TYR A 47 2.83 20.45 -7.65
C TYR A 47 2.03 20.67 -6.37
N LEU A 48 2.51 20.12 -5.25
CA LEU A 48 1.93 20.31 -3.92
C LEU A 48 2.10 21.74 -3.42
N SER A 49 3.19 22.44 -3.76
CA SER A 49 3.37 23.85 -3.37
C SER A 49 2.28 24.78 -3.95
N GLY A 50 1.75 24.43 -5.12
CA GLY A 50 0.59 25.11 -5.70
C GLY A 50 -0.73 24.94 -4.91
N ARG A 51 -0.81 23.95 -4.00
CA ARG A 51 -2.04 23.55 -3.29
C ARG A 51 -1.95 23.76 -1.79
N LEU A 52 -0.82 23.37 -1.21
CA LEU A 52 -0.55 23.38 0.22
C LEU A 52 0.52 24.43 0.57
N GLY A 53 0.64 24.69 1.86
CA GLY A 53 1.59 25.61 2.43
C GLY A 53 1.43 25.67 3.94
N PHE A 54 2.05 26.66 4.57
CA PHE A 54 2.03 26.81 6.03
C PHE A 54 1.25 28.07 6.44
N PRO A 55 0.63 28.10 7.63
CA PRO A 55 0.07 29.33 8.18
C PRO A 55 1.13 30.45 8.24
N ASP A 56 0.76 31.71 7.97
CA ASP A 56 1.63 32.87 8.21
C ASP A 56 1.63 33.23 9.70
N SER A 57 2.23 32.36 10.50
CA SER A 57 2.46 32.51 11.94
C SER A 57 3.92 32.19 12.27
N THR A 58 4.36 32.49 13.49
CA THR A 58 5.71 32.11 13.95
C THR A 58 5.93 30.60 13.83
N GLU A 59 4.99 29.80 14.33
CA GLU A 59 5.04 28.32 14.26
C GLU A 59 5.01 27.80 12.82
N GLY A 60 4.23 28.44 11.94
CA GLY A 60 4.16 28.10 10.52
C GLY A 60 5.47 28.39 9.80
N LYS A 61 6.14 29.51 10.11
CA LYS A 61 7.49 29.84 9.58
C LYS A 61 8.53 28.83 10.03
N GLU A 62 8.56 28.49 11.31
CA GLU A 62 9.51 27.48 11.82
C GLU A 62 9.24 26.08 11.23
N SER A 63 7.98 25.75 10.95
CA SER A 63 7.60 24.49 10.30
C SER A 63 8.00 24.50 8.82
N GLN A 64 7.77 25.61 8.13
CA GLN A 64 8.21 25.81 6.75
C GLN A 64 9.73 25.68 6.61
N GLU A 65 10.49 26.33 7.48
CA GLU A 65 11.95 26.25 7.50
C GLU A 65 12.41 24.79 7.69
N CYS A 66 11.91 24.12 8.73
CA CYS A 66 12.26 22.73 9.01
C CYS A 66 11.89 21.78 7.87
N PHE A 67 10.71 21.95 7.28
CA PHE A 67 10.26 21.14 6.15
C PHE A 67 11.12 21.37 4.90
N ASN A 68 11.50 22.62 4.62
CA ASN A 68 12.38 22.92 3.48
C ASN A 68 13.82 22.43 3.71
N THR A 69 14.29 22.37 4.96
CA THR A 69 15.54 21.71 5.32
C THR A 69 15.45 20.20 5.06
N LEU A 70 14.34 19.55 5.42
CA LEU A 70 14.08 18.14 5.05
C LEU A 70 14.15 17.96 3.53
N LEU A 71 13.36 18.70 2.76
CA LEU A 71 13.30 18.57 1.29
C LEU A 71 14.66 18.82 0.62
N ARG A 72 15.44 19.77 1.14
CA ARG A 72 16.79 20.03 0.65
C ARG A 72 17.72 18.81 0.81
N SER A 73 17.55 18.05 1.87
CA SER A 73 18.42 16.90 2.23
C SER A 73 17.87 15.53 1.82
N VAL A 74 16.67 15.52 1.22
CA VAL A 74 15.88 14.32 0.95
C VAL A 74 16.54 13.35 -0.03
N TYR A 75 16.18 12.08 0.06
CA TYR A 75 16.60 10.99 -0.84
C TYR A 75 15.46 10.63 -1.83
N PRO A 76 15.77 9.98 -2.97
CA PRO A 76 14.76 9.65 -4.00
C PRO A 76 13.59 8.80 -3.50
N GLU A 77 13.86 7.84 -2.62
CA GLU A 77 12.89 6.87 -2.09
C GLU A 77 11.84 7.50 -1.15
N VAL A 78 11.95 8.79 -0.82
CA VAL A 78 10.92 9.52 -0.06
C VAL A 78 9.54 9.46 -0.72
N MET A 79 9.49 9.29 -2.04
CA MET A 79 8.23 9.10 -2.79
C MET A 79 7.55 7.78 -2.42
N ILE A 80 8.35 6.75 -2.12
CA ILE A 80 7.90 5.43 -1.70
C ILE A 80 7.35 5.54 -0.27
N ASP A 81 8.11 6.19 0.61
CA ASP A 81 7.69 6.44 1.99
C ASP A 81 6.36 7.22 2.05
N LEU A 82 6.21 8.24 1.20
CA LEU A 82 4.97 9.01 1.13
C LEU A 82 3.82 8.17 0.52
N ALA A 83 4.08 7.39 -0.52
CA ALA A 83 3.08 6.51 -1.12
C ALA A 83 2.59 5.45 -0.13
N ASP A 84 3.50 4.87 0.65
CA ASP A 84 3.18 3.90 1.69
C ASP A 84 2.29 4.52 2.77
N LEU A 85 2.62 5.72 3.24
CA LEU A 85 1.81 6.42 4.24
C LEU A 85 0.42 6.80 3.72
N VAL A 86 0.25 7.09 2.42
CA VAL A 86 -1.02 7.59 1.87
C VAL A 86 -1.91 6.48 1.32
N TYR A 87 -1.34 5.48 0.64
CA TYR A 87 -2.09 4.48 -0.12
C TYR A 87 -1.84 3.04 0.34
N ALA A 88 -0.65 2.71 0.83
CA ALA A 88 -0.26 1.32 1.10
C ALA A 88 -0.15 0.96 2.58
N GLN A 89 -0.58 1.81 3.52
CA GLN A 89 -0.33 1.60 4.96
C GLN A 89 -0.96 0.31 5.52
N HIS A 90 -2.04 -0.20 4.90
CA HIS A 90 -2.66 -1.48 5.25
C HIS A 90 -1.84 -2.68 4.75
N GLU A 91 -1.12 -2.51 3.65
CA GLU A 91 -0.25 -3.53 3.11
C GLU A 91 1.12 -3.43 3.81
N ARG A 92 1.76 -2.25 3.82
CA ARG A 92 3.17 -2.05 4.20
C ARG A 92 3.34 -1.50 5.61
N LEU A 93 4.22 -2.20 6.30
CA LEU A 93 4.64 -1.98 7.67
C LEU A 93 5.28 -0.60 7.86
N ALA A 94 5.38 -0.18 9.11
CA ALA A 94 5.71 1.17 9.56
C ALA A 94 6.79 1.88 8.71
N VAL A 95 6.45 3.08 8.24
CA VAL A 95 7.31 3.92 7.39
C VAL A 95 8.12 4.88 8.26
N PHE A 96 9.44 4.83 8.12
CA PHE A 96 10.36 5.74 8.80
C PHE A 96 11.28 6.41 7.78
N LEU A 97 11.38 7.74 7.87
CA LEU A 97 12.36 8.47 7.06
C LEU A 97 13.77 7.99 7.40
N SER A 98 14.59 7.72 6.37
CA SER A 98 15.99 7.34 6.53
C SER A 98 16.83 8.54 6.97
N PHE A 99 16.84 8.79 8.28
CA PHE A 99 17.62 9.88 8.85
C PHE A 99 19.12 9.69 8.71
N ASP A 100 19.61 8.47 8.50
CA ASP A 100 21.01 8.25 8.16
C ASP A 100 21.38 8.93 6.84
N HIS A 101 20.57 8.74 5.79
CA HIS A 101 20.75 9.42 4.51
C HIS A 101 20.55 10.93 4.62
N ILE A 102 19.48 11.36 5.30
CA ILE A 102 19.17 12.80 5.48
C ILE A 102 20.31 13.49 6.23
N ASN A 103 20.77 12.93 7.36
CA ASN A 103 21.83 13.52 8.19
C ASN A 103 23.18 13.60 7.47
N ILE A 104 23.52 12.63 6.60
CA ILE A 104 24.73 12.70 5.76
C ILE A 104 24.68 13.94 4.84
N ASN A 105 23.51 14.26 4.30
CA ASN A 105 23.33 15.43 3.44
C ASN A 105 23.25 16.73 4.24
N LEU A 106 22.59 16.73 5.41
CA LEU A 106 22.50 17.89 6.29
C LEU A 106 23.86 18.33 6.82
N LYS A 107 24.72 17.39 7.24
CA LYS A 107 26.06 17.70 7.77
C LYS A 107 26.98 18.40 6.76
N LYS A 108 26.69 18.31 5.45
CA LYS A 108 27.45 19.04 4.41
C LYS A 108 27.08 20.52 4.34
N ASP A 109 25.89 20.88 4.83
CA ASP A 109 25.28 22.21 4.69
C ASP A 109 25.08 22.92 6.05
N LEU A 110 25.21 22.22 7.18
CA LEU A 110 25.05 22.77 8.53
C LEU A 110 26.39 23.23 9.13
N ASP A 111 26.44 24.47 9.60
CA ASP A 111 27.53 24.98 10.46
C ASP A 111 27.60 24.21 11.79
N GLU A 112 28.75 24.23 12.46
CA GLU A 112 29.05 23.54 13.73
C GLU A 112 28.06 23.83 14.89
N ASN A 113 27.18 24.82 14.74
CA ASN A 113 26.22 25.29 15.74
C ASN A 113 24.75 24.82 15.52
N CYS A 114 24.48 23.84 14.66
CA CYS A 114 23.13 23.31 14.56
C CYS A 114 22.74 22.61 15.89
N GLY A 115 21.50 22.81 16.36
CA GLY A 115 20.98 22.15 17.56
C GLY A 115 21.03 20.61 17.45
N SER A 116 20.56 19.91 18.48
CA SER A 116 20.56 18.43 18.45
C SER A 116 19.86 17.91 17.18
N LEU A 117 20.58 17.15 16.35
CA LEU A 117 20.04 16.51 15.15
C LEU A 117 18.81 15.66 15.48
N GLU A 118 18.76 15.08 16.67
CA GLU A 118 17.62 14.30 17.14
C GLU A 118 16.32 15.14 17.20
N ALA A 119 16.39 16.35 17.75
CA ALA A 119 15.24 17.23 17.86
C ALA A 119 14.74 17.70 16.48
N ILE A 120 15.68 17.98 15.57
CA ILE A 120 15.37 18.36 14.18
C ILE A 120 14.73 17.18 13.45
N ASN A 121 15.31 15.98 13.56
CA ASN A 121 14.79 14.78 12.91
C ASN A 121 13.38 14.44 13.38
N LYS A 122 13.12 14.56 14.69
CA LYS A 122 11.77 14.39 15.23
C LYS A 122 10.77 15.38 14.62
N LYS A 123 11.13 16.66 14.49
CA LYS A 123 10.27 17.67 13.85
C LYS A 123 10.08 17.38 12.35
N MET A 124 11.13 17.01 11.63
CA MET A 124 11.05 16.65 10.20
C MET A 124 10.12 15.44 9.97
N GLY A 125 10.30 14.37 10.75
CA GLY A 125 9.45 13.18 10.67
C GLY A 125 7.99 13.50 10.98
N HIS A 126 7.75 14.32 12.01
CA HIS A 126 6.40 14.78 12.33
C HIS A 126 5.77 15.57 11.18
N LEU A 127 6.48 16.53 10.58
CA LEU A 127 5.96 17.32 9.46
C LEU A 127 5.69 16.46 8.23
N PHE A 128 6.55 15.49 7.92
CA PHE A 128 6.33 14.56 6.81
C PHE A 128 5.09 13.67 7.03
N TYR A 129 4.92 13.15 8.24
CA TYR A 129 3.73 12.40 8.61
C TYR A 129 2.46 13.27 8.53
N GLN A 130 2.52 14.51 9.00
CA GLN A 130 1.39 15.46 8.88
C GLN A 130 1.05 15.78 7.42
N LEU A 131 2.03 15.76 6.50
CA LEU A 131 1.75 15.92 5.07
C LEU A 131 0.93 14.74 4.55
N ALA A 132 1.33 13.50 4.86
CA ALA A 132 0.56 12.32 4.47
C ALA A 132 -0.87 12.36 5.02
N ARG A 133 -1.03 12.72 6.31
CA ARG A 133 -2.34 12.88 6.94
C ARG A 133 -3.19 13.97 6.29
N THR A 134 -2.57 15.08 5.88
CA THR A 134 -3.26 16.15 5.14
C THR A 134 -3.77 15.64 3.81
N ILE A 135 -2.97 14.87 3.07
CA ILE A 135 -3.39 14.27 1.79
C ILE A 135 -4.53 13.26 2.02
N ILE A 136 -4.42 12.38 3.03
CA ILE A 136 -5.45 11.38 3.34
C ILE A 136 -6.79 12.03 3.69
N ALA A 137 -6.75 13.08 4.51
CA ALA A 137 -7.93 13.76 5.03
C ALA A 137 -8.66 14.63 4.00
N ASP A 138 -7.98 15.05 2.93
CA ASP A 138 -8.54 15.85 1.84
C ASP A 138 -8.80 14.98 0.60
N PRO A 139 -10.07 14.62 0.30
CA PRO A 139 -10.40 13.85 -0.89
C PRO A 139 -9.93 14.48 -2.20
N THR A 140 -9.81 15.81 -2.27
CA THR A 140 -9.36 16.51 -3.48
C THR A 140 -7.88 16.28 -3.74
N LEU A 141 -7.07 16.05 -2.70
CA LEU A 141 -5.66 15.69 -2.80
C LEU A 141 -5.48 14.18 -2.95
N ARG A 142 -6.20 13.39 -2.13
CA ARG A 142 -6.13 11.92 -2.18
C ARG A 142 -6.55 11.35 -3.53
N GLN A 143 -7.48 12.01 -4.23
CA GLN A 143 -7.97 11.58 -5.55
C GLN A 143 -7.40 12.42 -6.69
N ASP A 144 -6.40 13.29 -6.43
CA ASP A 144 -5.76 14.08 -7.48
C ASP A 144 -4.92 13.16 -8.38
N SER A 145 -5.30 13.11 -9.67
CA SER A 145 -4.68 12.20 -10.63
C SER A 145 -3.19 12.43 -10.85
N GLN A 146 -2.69 13.65 -10.64
CA GLN A 146 -1.27 13.96 -10.77
C GLN A 146 -0.49 13.56 -9.52
N ILE A 147 -1.07 13.68 -8.32
CA ILE A 147 -0.47 13.15 -7.08
C ILE A 147 -0.37 11.62 -7.18
N ILE A 148 -1.49 10.96 -7.51
CA ILE A 148 -1.54 9.51 -7.72
C ILE A 148 -0.49 9.10 -8.74
N ARG A 149 -0.49 9.70 -9.94
CA ARG A 149 0.48 9.37 -11.00
C ARG A 149 1.93 9.49 -10.54
N LEU A 150 2.30 10.60 -9.90
CA LEU A 150 3.69 10.82 -9.49
C LEU A 150 4.14 9.81 -8.42
N LEU A 151 3.29 9.49 -7.46
CA LEU A 151 3.58 8.49 -6.43
C LEU A 151 3.61 7.08 -7.03
N SER A 152 2.60 6.71 -7.82
CA SER A 152 2.50 5.38 -8.44
C SER A 152 3.65 5.08 -9.40
N GLU A 153 3.99 6.02 -10.28
CA GLU A 153 5.11 5.83 -11.20
C GLU A 153 6.44 5.75 -10.45
N SER A 154 6.62 6.54 -9.38
CA SER A 154 7.83 6.43 -8.53
C SER A 154 7.93 5.05 -7.89
N TYR A 155 6.83 4.55 -7.35
CA TYR A 155 6.74 3.21 -6.77
C TYR A 155 7.14 2.14 -7.79
N SER A 156 6.57 2.22 -8.98
CA SER A 156 6.85 1.32 -10.10
C SER A 156 8.31 1.35 -10.55
N TYR A 157 8.92 2.54 -10.70
CA TYR A 157 10.33 2.67 -11.07
C TYR A 157 11.25 2.08 -10.01
N TYR A 158 11.00 2.38 -8.73
CA TYR A 158 11.79 1.85 -7.63
C TYR A 158 11.81 0.32 -7.64
N LEU A 159 10.63 -0.31 -7.73
CA LEU A 159 10.53 -1.77 -7.79
C LEU A 159 11.14 -2.35 -9.05
N HIS A 160 11.05 -1.67 -10.19
CA HIS A 160 11.68 -2.11 -11.43
C HIS A 160 13.21 -2.07 -11.37
N GLN A 161 13.77 -1.07 -10.70
CA GLN A 161 15.22 -0.89 -10.60
C GLN A 161 15.86 -1.76 -9.52
N THR A 162 15.13 -2.02 -8.43
CA THR A 162 15.69 -2.69 -7.24
C THR A 162 15.25 -4.13 -7.09
N GLU A 163 14.14 -4.52 -7.72
CA GLU A 163 13.50 -5.84 -7.53
C GLU A 163 13.17 -6.13 -6.05
N ASN A 164 13.09 -5.09 -5.21
CA ASN A 164 12.77 -5.22 -3.79
C ASN A 164 11.26 -5.33 -3.59
N PHE A 165 10.68 -6.50 -3.79
CA PHE A 165 9.26 -6.74 -3.54
C PHE A 165 9.03 -7.12 -2.06
N PRO A 166 8.44 -6.25 -1.22
CA PRO A 166 8.16 -6.61 0.18
C PRO A 166 7.06 -7.68 0.31
N TRP A 167 6.35 -7.96 -0.79
CA TRP A 167 5.21 -8.89 -0.92
C TRP A 167 5.60 -10.24 -1.53
N GLU A 168 6.84 -10.71 -1.36
CA GLU A 168 7.26 -11.96 -1.99
C GLU A 168 6.37 -13.12 -1.54
N ASP A 169 5.48 -13.54 -2.44
CA ASP A 169 4.70 -14.74 -2.30
C ASP A 169 5.57 -15.91 -2.80
N LEU A 170 6.03 -16.75 -1.86
CA LEU A 170 6.94 -17.87 -2.14
C LEU A 170 6.31 -18.93 -3.05
N VAL A 171 4.98 -18.91 -3.22
CA VAL A 171 4.25 -19.91 -4.01
C VAL A 171 3.70 -19.28 -5.28
N GLN A 172 4.50 -19.31 -6.35
CA GLN A 172 4.01 -19.07 -7.70
C GLN A 172 2.81 -19.99 -7.98
N PRO A 173 1.68 -19.45 -8.47
CA PRO A 173 0.56 -20.26 -8.90
C PRO A 173 1.05 -21.23 -9.96
N ARG A 174 0.84 -22.53 -9.77
CA ARG A 174 1.12 -23.55 -10.78
C ARG A 174 -0.19 -23.91 -11.47
N PRO A 175 -0.59 -23.19 -12.54
CA PRO A 175 -1.79 -23.56 -13.27
C PRO A 175 -1.65 -24.99 -13.77
N LEU A 176 -2.61 -25.85 -13.42
CA LEU A 176 -2.64 -27.24 -13.92
C LEU A 176 -2.85 -27.28 -15.45
N ASN A 177 -3.47 -26.23 -16.01
CA ASN A 177 -3.70 -26.07 -17.43
C ASN A 177 -3.04 -24.78 -17.96
N LEU A 178 -2.04 -24.94 -18.82
CA LEU A 178 -1.29 -23.81 -19.40
C LEU A 178 -2.04 -23.07 -20.52
N HIS A 179 -3.23 -23.53 -20.92
CA HIS A 179 -4.03 -22.90 -21.97
C HIS A 179 -5.12 -21.97 -21.45
N GLN A 180 -5.48 -22.09 -20.17
CA GLN A 180 -6.56 -21.31 -19.58
C GLN A 180 -6.03 -20.12 -18.80
N PRO A 181 -6.64 -18.92 -18.92
CA PRO A 181 -6.21 -17.74 -18.15
C PRO A 181 -6.28 -17.95 -16.64
N VAL A 182 -5.40 -17.25 -15.93
CA VAL A 182 -5.37 -17.15 -14.47
C VAL A 182 -5.81 -15.75 -14.07
N LEU A 183 -6.77 -15.64 -13.16
CA LEU A 183 -7.16 -14.36 -12.55
C LEU A 183 -6.62 -14.27 -11.13
N ASP A 184 -6.09 -13.12 -10.80
CA ASP A 184 -5.87 -12.68 -9.42
C ASP A 184 -6.86 -11.56 -9.09
N ALA A 185 -7.72 -11.81 -8.10
CA ALA A 185 -8.81 -10.90 -7.72
C ALA A 185 -8.36 -9.95 -6.61
N ALA A 186 -8.54 -8.63 -6.84
CA ALA A 186 -8.08 -7.57 -5.95
C ALA A 186 -6.58 -7.69 -5.63
N THR A 187 -5.79 -7.56 -6.68
CA THR A 187 -4.37 -7.88 -6.72
C THR A 187 -3.51 -7.05 -5.75
N GLY A 188 -3.91 -5.81 -5.45
CA GLY A 188 -3.11 -4.92 -4.60
C GLY A 188 -1.67 -4.75 -5.12
N LEU A 189 -0.71 -4.51 -4.22
CA LEU A 189 0.70 -4.40 -4.60
C LEU A 189 1.40 -5.75 -4.84
N ALA A 190 0.79 -6.88 -4.46
CA ALA A 190 1.32 -8.21 -4.79
C ALA A 190 1.45 -8.42 -6.30
N GLY A 191 0.65 -7.71 -7.10
CA GLY A 191 0.74 -7.71 -8.56
C GLY A 191 2.12 -7.41 -9.12
N PHE A 192 2.95 -6.63 -8.41
CA PHE A 192 4.33 -6.37 -8.85
C PHE A 192 5.18 -7.65 -8.89
N SER A 193 5.18 -8.44 -7.82
CA SER A 193 5.94 -9.69 -7.75
C SER A 193 5.36 -10.73 -8.71
N MET A 194 4.04 -10.76 -8.88
CA MET A 194 3.38 -11.59 -9.88
C MET A 194 3.84 -11.23 -11.30
N ILE A 195 3.79 -9.96 -11.70
CA ILE A 195 4.27 -9.51 -13.02
C ILE A 195 5.73 -9.92 -13.18
N HIS A 196 6.60 -9.58 -12.22
CA HIS A 196 8.03 -9.84 -12.32
C HIS A 196 8.32 -11.34 -12.55
N ASN A 197 7.71 -12.20 -11.74
CA ASN A 197 7.99 -13.63 -11.73
C ASN A 197 7.19 -14.44 -12.78
N TRP A 198 6.11 -13.90 -13.37
CA TRP A 198 5.26 -14.66 -14.30
C TRP A 198 6.00 -15.09 -15.57
N PRO A 199 6.20 -16.40 -15.82
CA PRO A 199 6.96 -16.86 -16.98
C PRO A 199 6.28 -16.52 -18.32
N GLU A 200 7.05 -16.24 -19.38
CA GLU A 200 6.47 -15.89 -20.70
C GLU A 200 5.68 -17.04 -21.35
N ASN A 201 6.04 -18.29 -21.02
CA ASN A 201 5.38 -19.49 -21.50
C ASN A 201 4.17 -19.92 -20.65
N PHE A 202 3.85 -19.18 -19.58
CA PHE A 202 2.66 -19.43 -18.77
C PHE A 202 1.40 -18.86 -19.46
N PRO A 203 0.21 -19.33 -19.06
CA PRO A 203 -1.05 -18.80 -19.55
C PRO A 203 -1.16 -17.29 -19.30
N LYS A 204 -2.17 -16.68 -19.92
CA LYS A 204 -2.48 -15.28 -19.68
C LYS A 204 -2.79 -15.06 -18.20
N LEU A 205 -2.02 -14.20 -17.54
CA LEU A 205 -2.32 -13.68 -16.22
C LEU A 205 -3.20 -12.44 -16.36
N VAL A 206 -4.28 -12.41 -15.61
CA VAL A 206 -5.20 -11.29 -15.49
C VAL A 206 -5.10 -10.82 -14.05
N LEU A 207 -4.56 -9.62 -13.86
CA LEU A 207 -4.56 -8.92 -12.58
C LEU A 207 -5.79 -8.02 -12.54
N SER A 208 -6.39 -7.85 -11.38
CA SER A 208 -7.59 -7.01 -11.25
C SER A 208 -7.62 -6.19 -9.99
N ASP A 209 -7.97 -4.92 -10.11
CA ASP A 209 -8.08 -3.97 -9.00
C ASP A 209 -8.94 -2.76 -9.43
N ASN A 210 -9.40 -1.94 -8.49
CA ASN A 210 -10.12 -0.69 -8.78
C ASN A 210 -9.53 0.53 -8.07
N GLU A 211 -8.52 0.36 -7.23
CA GLU A 211 -7.90 1.48 -6.54
C GLU A 211 -6.99 2.26 -7.54
N PRO A 212 -7.21 3.57 -7.74
CA PRO A 212 -6.50 4.35 -8.76
C PRO A 212 -4.97 4.33 -8.66
N PHE A 213 -4.42 4.37 -7.45
CA PHE A 213 -2.98 4.25 -7.19
C PHE A 213 -2.44 2.85 -7.55
N ILE A 214 -3.13 1.76 -7.17
CA ILE A 214 -2.75 0.38 -7.53
C ILE A 214 -2.82 0.18 -9.05
N VAL A 215 -3.92 0.60 -9.68
CA VAL A 215 -4.10 0.47 -11.13
C VAL A 215 -3.02 1.26 -11.88
N CYS A 216 -2.70 2.47 -11.43
CA CYS A 216 -1.64 3.28 -12.04
C CYS A 216 -0.26 2.63 -11.87
N CYS A 217 0.05 2.14 -10.66
CA CYS A 217 1.28 1.42 -10.31
C CYS A 217 1.53 0.23 -11.25
N LEU A 218 0.57 -0.70 -11.30
CA LEU A 218 0.69 -1.94 -12.06
C LEU A 218 0.67 -1.68 -13.57
N SER A 219 -0.15 -0.74 -14.05
CA SER A 219 -0.18 -0.35 -15.47
C SER A 219 1.17 0.23 -15.93
N HIS A 220 1.79 1.09 -15.11
CA HIS A 220 3.10 1.63 -15.41
C HIS A 220 4.18 0.53 -15.37
N TYR A 221 4.14 -0.36 -14.38
CA TYR A 221 5.10 -1.46 -14.26
C TYR A 221 5.03 -2.46 -15.41
N LEU A 222 3.83 -2.79 -15.88
CA LEU A 222 3.62 -3.61 -17.08
C LEU A 222 4.27 -2.99 -18.32
N LYS A 223 4.22 -1.66 -18.46
CA LYS A 223 4.89 -0.95 -19.56
C LYS A 223 6.40 -1.04 -19.47
N LEU A 224 6.96 -0.90 -18.26
CA LEU A 224 8.41 -1.00 -18.02
C LEU A 224 8.94 -2.42 -18.32
N THR A 225 8.25 -3.45 -17.83
CA THR A 225 8.66 -4.85 -17.99
C THR A 225 8.41 -5.39 -19.41
N GLY A 226 7.45 -4.80 -20.15
CA GLY A 226 7.14 -5.20 -21.51
C GLY A 226 6.40 -6.55 -21.64
N LYS A 227 5.98 -7.16 -20.53
CA LYS A 227 5.30 -8.47 -20.52
C LYS A 227 4.04 -8.46 -21.38
N LYS A 228 3.87 -9.51 -22.20
CA LYS A 228 2.77 -9.63 -23.17
C LYS A 228 1.68 -10.60 -22.74
N ASN A 229 2.00 -11.54 -21.86
CA ASN A 229 1.06 -12.53 -21.32
C ASN A 229 0.45 -12.10 -19.98
N VAL A 230 0.62 -10.85 -19.56
CA VAL A 230 -0.02 -10.28 -18.37
C VAL A 230 -0.88 -9.09 -18.79
N ILE A 231 -2.10 -9.02 -18.29
CA ILE A 231 -2.99 -7.86 -18.45
C ILE A 231 -3.52 -7.41 -17.09
N LEU A 232 -3.78 -6.12 -16.98
CA LEU A 232 -4.48 -5.53 -15.85
C LEU A 232 -5.89 -5.12 -16.30
N VAL A 233 -6.90 -5.48 -15.53
CA VAL A 233 -8.29 -5.06 -15.74
C VAL A 233 -8.79 -4.28 -14.54
N GLU A 234 -9.49 -3.18 -14.78
CA GLU A 234 -10.15 -2.45 -13.70
C GLU A 234 -11.41 -3.21 -13.31
N ALA A 235 -11.48 -3.67 -12.05
CA ALA A 235 -12.61 -4.46 -11.55
C ALA A 235 -12.85 -4.22 -10.06
N GLU A 236 -14.12 -4.16 -9.68
CA GLU A 236 -14.55 -4.03 -8.29
C GLU A 236 -15.39 -5.27 -7.95
N PHE A 237 -14.99 -6.04 -6.95
CA PHE A 237 -15.72 -7.25 -6.58
C PHE A 237 -16.62 -7.00 -5.37
N PRO A 238 -17.89 -7.48 -5.38
CA PRO A 238 -18.57 -8.20 -6.46
C PRO A 238 -19.36 -7.29 -7.44
N ALA A 239 -19.23 -5.96 -7.34
CA ALA A 239 -20.10 -5.00 -8.03
C ALA A 239 -19.89 -4.96 -9.56
N ASN A 240 -18.64 -4.97 -10.01
CA ASN A 240 -18.22 -4.87 -11.40
C ASN A 240 -17.04 -5.83 -11.70
N PRO A 241 -17.26 -7.14 -11.68
CA PRO A 241 -16.24 -8.13 -12.01
C PRO A 241 -16.00 -8.22 -13.53
N PRO A 242 -14.86 -8.76 -14.00
CA PRO A 242 -14.60 -8.93 -15.43
C PRO A 242 -15.68 -9.77 -16.14
N THR A 243 -16.38 -9.17 -17.10
CA THR A 243 -17.48 -9.83 -17.83
C THR A 243 -16.99 -10.56 -19.08
N GLY A 244 -17.52 -11.75 -19.34
CA GLY A 244 -17.27 -12.50 -20.58
C GLY A 244 -15.93 -13.25 -20.63
N MET A 245 -15.08 -13.11 -19.61
CA MET A 245 -13.86 -13.90 -19.47
C MET A 245 -14.14 -15.24 -18.78
N LYS A 246 -13.35 -16.25 -19.14
CA LYS A 246 -13.33 -17.55 -18.48
C LYS A 246 -11.93 -17.87 -18.00
N PHE A 247 -11.84 -18.56 -16.87
CA PHE A 247 -10.58 -18.78 -16.16
C PHE A 247 -10.42 -20.26 -15.80
N GLY A 248 -9.19 -20.75 -15.86
CA GLY A 248 -8.83 -22.06 -15.33
C GLY A 248 -8.48 -22.01 -13.85
N LEU A 249 -8.03 -20.84 -13.38
CA LEU A 249 -7.73 -20.57 -11.98
C LEU A 249 -8.16 -19.15 -11.65
N ILE A 250 -8.90 -18.99 -10.54
CA ILE A 250 -9.17 -17.70 -9.91
C ILE A 250 -8.56 -17.74 -8.52
N MET A 251 -7.77 -16.72 -8.19
CA MET A 251 -7.11 -16.56 -6.89
C MET A 251 -7.73 -15.38 -6.16
N ALA A 252 -7.88 -15.53 -4.85
CA ALA A 252 -8.28 -14.45 -3.95
C ALA A 252 -7.39 -14.52 -2.70
N THR A 253 -6.35 -13.69 -2.69
CA THR A 253 -5.35 -13.66 -1.63
C THR A 253 -5.52 -12.39 -0.80
N LYS A 254 -5.68 -12.52 0.53
CA LYS A 254 -5.89 -11.42 1.49
C LYS A 254 -6.98 -10.43 1.04
N PHE A 255 -8.04 -10.94 0.41
CA PHE A 255 -9.08 -10.11 -0.19
C PHE A 255 -10.47 -10.33 0.45
N LEU A 256 -10.85 -11.58 0.70
CA LEU A 256 -12.24 -11.91 1.02
C LEU A 256 -12.69 -11.42 2.39
N HIS A 257 -11.75 -11.14 3.30
CA HIS A 257 -12.05 -10.50 4.58
C HIS A 257 -12.48 -9.03 4.44
N HIS A 258 -12.17 -8.35 3.32
CA HIS A 258 -12.69 -7.01 3.01
C HIS A 258 -14.16 -7.02 2.59
N LEU A 259 -14.71 -8.19 2.22
CA LEU A 259 -16.10 -8.32 1.82
C LEU A 259 -17.00 -8.71 2.99
N LYS A 260 -18.10 -7.98 3.16
CA LYS A 260 -19.19 -8.46 4.02
C LYS A 260 -19.78 -9.74 3.43
N ARG A 261 -20.28 -10.63 4.29
CA ARG A 261 -20.70 -11.99 3.91
C ARG A 261 -21.63 -12.07 2.69
N PRO A 262 -22.66 -11.21 2.53
CA PRO A 262 -23.50 -11.24 1.32
C PRO A 262 -22.72 -10.97 0.02
N ASP A 263 -21.80 -10.01 0.05
CA ASP A 263 -20.96 -9.65 -1.08
C ASP A 263 -19.95 -10.74 -1.40
N ARG A 264 -19.40 -11.38 -0.37
CA ARG A 264 -18.52 -12.55 -0.50
C ARG A 264 -19.23 -13.73 -1.17
N ILE A 265 -20.49 -14.01 -0.79
CA ILE A 265 -21.31 -15.03 -1.46
C ILE A 265 -21.58 -14.66 -2.92
N GLN A 266 -21.81 -13.37 -3.22
CA GLN A 266 -21.98 -12.91 -4.60
C GLN A 266 -20.69 -13.09 -5.42
N PHE A 267 -19.54 -12.77 -4.85
CA PHE A 267 -18.23 -13.05 -5.44
C PHE A 267 -18.06 -14.54 -5.74
N LEU A 268 -18.31 -15.43 -4.76
CA LEU A 268 -18.19 -16.87 -4.95
C LEU A 268 -19.10 -17.40 -6.07
N LYS A 269 -20.35 -16.91 -6.15
CA LYS A 269 -21.28 -17.26 -7.24
C LYS A 269 -20.77 -16.82 -8.60
N TRP A 270 -20.22 -15.61 -8.68
CA TRP A 270 -19.60 -15.12 -9.90
C TRP A 270 -18.38 -15.98 -10.28
N THR A 271 -17.50 -16.29 -9.33
CA THR A 271 -16.31 -17.13 -9.52
C THR A 271 -16.71 -18.50 -10.08
N LEU A 272 -17.73 -19.16 -9.52
CA LEU A 272 -18.21 -20.45 -10.03
C LEU A 272 -18.71 -20.36 -11.49
N SER A 273 -19.35 -19.24 -11.85
CA SER A 273 -19.77 -18.98 -13.23
C SER A 273 -18.58 -18.72 -14.15
N ALA A 274 -17.60 -17.94 -13.70
CA ALA A 274 -16.44 -17.50 -14.46
C ALA A 274 -15.39 -18.62 -14.67
N LEU A 275 -15.34 -19.62 -13.81
CA LEU A 275 -14.47 -20.78 -13.99
C LEU A 275 -14.93 -21.68 -15.16
N GLU A 276 -13.95 -22.16 -15.92
CA GLU A 276 -14.13 -23.28 -16.85
C GLU A 276 -14.48 -24.58 -16.09
N PRO A 277 -15.06 -25.60 -16.75
CA PRO A 277 -15.17 -26.94 -16.16
C PRO A 277 -13.81 -27.41 -15.63
N GLU A 278 -13.80 -28.02 -14.44
CA GLU A 278 -12.59 -28.42 -13.70
C GLU A 278 -11.67 -27.24 -13.29
N GLY A 279 -12.10 -25.99 -13.49
CA GLY A 279 -11.39 -24.82 -13.02
C GLY A 279 -11.34 -24.73 -11.50
N MET A 280 -10.29 -24.10 -10.98
CA MET A 280 -10.03 -24.02 -9.55
C MET A 280 -10.19 -22.60 -9.00
N LEU A 281 -10.69 -22.53 -7.76
CA LEU A 281 -10.64 -21.38 -6.89
C LEU A 281 -9.58 -21.64 -5.82
N ALA A 282 -8.59 -20.75 -5.71
CA ALA A 282 -7.61 -20.74 -4.63
C ALA A 282 -7.85 -19.50 -3.76
N ILE A 283 -8.00 -19.71 -2.46
CA ILE A 283 -8.19 -18.64 -1.47
C ILE A 283 -7.09 -18.78 -0.44
N MET A 284 -6.43 -17.66 -0.13
CA MET A 284 -5.51 -17.55 1.01
C MET A 284 -5.91 -16.30 1.78
N ASP A 285 -6.27 -16.43 3.05
CA ASP A 285 -6.79 -15.29 3.81
C ASP A 285 -6.48 -15.38 5.31
N THR A 286 -6.80 -14.33 6.06
CA THR A 286 -6.49 -14.23 7.50
C THR A 286 -7.51 -13.40 8.27
N ASP A 287 -7.62 -13.64 9.58
CA ASP A 287 -8.35 -12.77 10.52
C ASP A 287 -7.42 -11.75 11.23
N LEU A 288 -6.17 -11.58 10.78
CA LEU A 288 -5.19 -10.70 11.40
C LEU A 288 -5.73 -9.31 11.75
N GLU A 289 -6.46 -8.66 10.83
CA GLU A 289 -7.01 -7.32 11.07
C GLU A 289 -8.06 -7.30 12.18
N HIS A 290 -8.85 -8.37 12.32
CA HIS A 290 -9.78 -8.55 13.43
C HIS A 290 -9.04 -8.56 14.76
N GLU A 291 -7.98 -9.37 14.84
CA GLU A 291 -7.20 -9.53 16.07
C GLU A 291 -6.47 -8.24 16.45
N ILE A 292 -5.96 -7.49 15.47
CA ILE A 292 -5.38 -6.16 15.72
C ILE A 292 -6.45 -5.20 16.25
N LEU A 293 -7.64 -5.16 15.65
CA LEU A 293 -8.75 -4.32 16.11
C LEU A 293 -9.19 -4.68 17.54
N GLU A 294 -9.32 -5.96 17.86
CA GLU A 294 -9.71 -6.42 19.20
C GLU A 294 -8.63 -6.08 20.25
N GLN A 295 -7.36 -6.34 19.95
CA GLN A 295 -6.26 -6.03 20.85
C GLN A 295 -6.06 -4.52 21.04
N SER A 296 -6.33 -3.71 20.01
CA SER A 296 -6.21 -2.24 20.07
C SER A 296 -7.12 -1.58 21.10
N LYS A 297 -8.19 -2.26 21.53
CA LYS A 297 -9.06 -1.81 22.62
C LYS A 297 -8.30 -1.70 23.95
N ARG A 298 -7.16 -2.38 24.08
CA ARG A 298 -6.26 -2.29 25.23
C ARG A 298 -5.25 -1.17 25.02
N PRO A 299 -5.18 -0.15 25.89
CA PRO A 299 -4.28 1.00 25.71
C PRO A 299 -2.81 0.63 25.53
N GLU A 300 -2.35 -0.44 26.19
CA GLU A 300 -0.98 -0.95 26.10
C GLU A 300 -0.62 -1.56 24.74
N PHE A 301 -1.61 -1.91 23.93
CA PHE A 301 -1.42 -2.38 22.55
C PHE A 301 -1.76 -1.26 21.56
N GLY A 302 -2.98 -0.72 21.64
CA GLY A 302 -3.46 0.30 20.71
C GLY A 302 -2.62 1.57 20.71
N GLY A 303 -2.10 1.98 21.87
CA GLY A 303 -1.24 3.15 22.00
C GLY A 303 0.17 2.99 21.40
N ARG A 304 0.56 1.77 21.00
CA ARG A 304 1.85 1.45 20.37
C ARG A 304 1.74 1.31 18.85
N LEU A 305 0.54 1.15 18.30
CA LEU A 305 0.34 1.00 16.87
C LEU A 305 0.78 2.26 16.11
N THR A 306 1.29 2.06 14.90
CA THR A 306 1.61 3.12 13.95
C THR A 306 0.40 4.05 13.83
N ALA A 307 0.63 5.35 14.01
CA ALA A 307 -0.45 6.32 13.96
C ALA A 307 -1.20 6.24 12.62
N GLY A 308 -2.54 6.22 12.69
CA GLY A 308 -3.41 6.08 11.52
C GLY A 308 -3.62 4.64 11.04
N TYR A 309 -2.83 3.66 11.49
CA TYR A 309 -2.94 2.26 11.03
C TYR A 309 -4.30 1.64 11.35
N LEU A 310 -4.86 1.91 12.53
CA LEU A 310 -6.20 1.43 12.89
C LEU A 310 -7.30 1.93 11.94
N GLU A 311 -7.11 3.08 11.31
CA GLU A 311 -8.09 3.65 10.37
C GLU A 311 -8.08 2.94 9.02
N THR A 312 -7.06 2.11 8.75
CA THR A 312 -6.92 1.38 7.49
C THR A 312 -7.45 -0.06 7.59
N LEU A 313 -7.73 -0.56 8.78
CA LEU A 313 -8.18 -1.93 9.02
C LEU A 313 -9.69 -2.08 8.75
N VAL A 314 -10.08 -3.25 8.27
CA VAL A 314 -11.48 -3.62 8.07
C VAL A 314 -11.99 -4.51 9.19
N GLU A 315 -13.26 -4.31 9.54
CA GLU A 315 -13.95 -5.18 10.48
C GLU A 315 -14.32 -6.50 9.81
N ILE A 316 -13.65 -7.57 10.24
CA ILE A 316 -13.92 -8.96 9.85
C ILE A 316 -14.93 -9.57 10.84
N GLU A 317 -15.86 -10.37 10.33
CA GLU A 317 -16.83 -11.09 11.16
C GLU A 317 -16.17 -12.18 12.02
N GLY A 318 -16.79 -12.51 13.15
CA GLY A 318 -16.37 -13.67 13.96
C GLY A 318 -16.51 -15.00 13.20
N ASP A 319 -15.70 -15.98 13.57
CA ASP A 319 -15.63 -17.31 12.94
C ASP A 319 -15.40 -17.22 11.42
N PHE A 320 -14.64 -16.22 10.96
CA PHE A 320 -14.42 -15.91 9.54
C PHE A 320 -14.02 -17.14 8.72
N ALA A 321 -13.05 -17.93 9.21
CA ALA A 321 -12.54 -19.09 8.48
C ALA A 321 -13.60 -20.19 8.29
N ASP A 322 -14.36 -20.50 9.32
CA ASP A 322 -15.43 -21.50 9.26
C ASP A 322 -16.60 -21.03 8.39
N ASN A 323 -16.96 -19.75 8.52
CA ASN A 323 -17.96 -19.11 7.68
C ASN A 323 -17.56 -19.14 6.21
N LEU A 324 -16.32 -18.78 5.89
CA LEU A 324 -15.79 -18.77 4.52
C LEU A 324 -15.79 -20.18 3.92
N LYS A 325 -15.32 -21.18 4.65
CA LYS A 325 -15.37 -22.58 4.21
C LYS A 325 -16.80 -23.05 3.92
N SER A 326 -17.74 -22.74 4.82
CA SER A 326 -19.15 -23.07 4.64
C SER A 326 -19.75 -22.35 3.41
N ASP A 327 -19.41 -21.08 3.21
CA ASP A 327 -19.91 -20.28 2.10
C ASP A 327 -19.40 -20.83 0.76
N VAL A 328 -18.12 -21.21 0.66
CA VAL A 328 -17.53 -21.88 -0.51
C VAL A 328 -18.29 -23.17 -0.84
N ALA A 329 -18.47 -24.05 0.15
CA ALA A 329 -19.17 -25.32 -0.05
C ALA A 329 -20.65 -25.10 -0.47
N SER A 330 -21.34 -24.18 0.20
CA SER A 330 -22.76 -23.89 -0.07
C SER A 330 -23.01 -23.27 -1.45
N THR A 331 -21.99 -22.64 -2.04
CA THR A 331 -22.06 -22.06 -3.38
C THR A 331 -21.99 -23.15 -4.48
N GLY A 332 -21.58 -24.37 -4.14
CA GLY A 332 -21.53 -25.51 -5.05
C GLY A 332 -20.12 -25.93 -5.46
N PHE A 333 -19.08 -25.36 -4.85
CA PHE A 333 -17.71 -25.82 -5.06
C PHE A 333 -17.44 -27.14 -4.34
N ARG A 334 -16.60 -28.00 -4.94
CA ARG A 334 -16.01 -29.15 -4.24
C ARG A 334 -14.68 -28.71 -3.63
N ILE A 335 -14.62 -28.63 -2.30
CA ILE A 335 -13.38 -28.29 -1.58
C ILE A 335 -12.43 -29.49 -1.65
N THR A 336 -11.25 -29.29 -2.24
CA THR A 336 -10.20 -30.32 -2.39
C THR A 336 -9.12 -30.19 -1.33
N HIS A 337 -8.90 -28.97 -0.83
CA HIS A 337 -7.99 -28.67 0.25
C HIS A 337 -8.57 -27.59 1.15
N PHE A 338 -8.42 -27.79 2.45
CA PHE A 338 -8.72 -26.78 3.45
C PHE A 338 -7.70 -26.90 4.57
N GLU A 339 -6.98 -25.83 4.81
CA GLU A 339 -6.06 -25.71 5.93
C GLU A 339 -6.35 -24.43 6.69
N CYS A 340 -6.21 -24.51 8.01
CA CYS A 340 -6.41 -23.42 8.93
C CYS A 340 -5.30 -23.53 9.97
N ARG A 341 -4.48 -22.50 10.10
CA ARG A 341 -3.31 -22.47 10.97
C ARG A 341 -3.35 -21.25 11.85
N GLU A 342 -3.02 -21.46 13.10
CA GLU A 342 -2.81 -20.41 14.08
C GLU A 342 -1.36 -19.94 13.98
N TYR A 343 -1.18 -18.63 13.84
CA TYR A 343 0.11 -17.96 13.78
C TYR A 343 0.32 -17.17 15.06
N HIS A 344 1.56 -17.20 15.53
CA HIS A 344 2.06 -16.37 16.60
C HIS A 344 3.18 -15.52 16.03
N ASP A 345 2.94 -14.22 15.96
CA ASP A 345 3.89 -13.26 15.43
C ASP A 345 4.37 -12.33 16.55
N GLU A 346 5.65 -11.98 16.53
CA GLU A 346 6.24 -10.98 17.41
C GLU A 346 7.04 -10.02 16.55
N THR A 347 6.43 -8.86 16.28
CA THR A 347 6.92 -7.96 15.23
C THR A 347 6.74 -6.51 15.64
N ASP A 348 7.73 -5.67 15.38
CA ASP A 348 7.64 -4.20 15.55
C ASP A 348 6.99 -3.54 14.32
N ALA A 349 6.58 -4.33 13.35
CA ALA A 349 6.24 -3.82 12.04
C ALA A 349 4.93 -3.02 11.99
N PHE A 350 4.04 -3.23 12.96
CA PHE A 350 2.84 -2.41 13.17
C PHE A 350 3.05 -1.34 14.26
N SER A 351 4.23 -1.26 14.86
CA SER A 351 4.55 -0.34 15.94
C SER A 351 5.00 1.01 15.41
N GLN A 352 4.59 2.08 16.10
CA GLN A 352 5.10 3.42 15.85
C GLN A 352 6.57 3.61 16.25
N ASN A 353 7.15 2.66 17.02
CA ASN A 353 8.52 2.72 17.50
C ASN A 353 9.30 1.49 16.98
N PRO A 354 10.39 1.67 16.22
CA PRO A 354 11.26 0.57 15.81
C PRO A 354 11.80 -0.23 17.00
N GLY A 355 11.81 -1.55 16.90
CA GLY A 355 12.23 -2.50 17.93
C GLY A 355 11.20 -2.74 19.05
N ASP A 356 10.04 -2.08 19.01
CA ASP A 356 8.98 -2.24 20.00
C ASP A 356 7.96 -3.30 19.55
N ASN A 357 8.34 -4.58 19.71
CA ASN A 357 7.57 -5.72 19.19
C ASN A 357 6.16 -5.84 19.79
N LEU A 358 5.17 -6.02 18.92
CA LEU A 358 3.80 -6.39 19.23
C LEU A 358 3.62 -7.89 19.07
N SER A 359 3.14 -8.55 20.12
CA SER A 359 2.78 -9.97 20.05
C SER A 359 1.36 -10.09 19.49
N LEU A 360 1.23 -10.78 18.38
CA LEU A 360 -0.03 -11.02 17.68
C LEU A 360 -0.28 -12.51 17.57
N LYS A 361 -1.56 -12.86 17.69
CA LYS A 361 -2.05 -14.21 17.52
C LYS A 361 -3.24 -14.12 16.58
N PHE A 362 -3.18 -14.85 15.47
CA PHE A 362 -4.21 -14.79 14.43
C PHE A 362 -4.25 -16.11 13.67
N VAL A 363 -5.29 -16.29 12.87
CA VAL A 363 -5.51 -17.44 12.02
C VAL A 363 -5.27 -17.06 10.56
N GLY A 364 -4.49 -17.89 9.87
CA GLY A 364 -4.42 -17.91 8.40
C GLY A 364 -5.14 -19.15 7.88
N LEU A 365 -5.76 -19.02 6.72
CA LEU A 365 -6.48 -20.10 6.06
C LEU A 365 -6.13 -20.21 4.59
N GLU A 366 -6.17 -21.45 4.10
CA GLU A 366 -6.01 -21.79 2.69
C GLU A 366 -7.16 -22.69 2.25
N ILE A 367 -7.82 -22.33 1.15
CA ILE A 367 -8.87 -23.14 0.52
C ILE A 367 -8.51 -23.35 -0.95
N ALA A 368 -8.40 -24.61 -1.36
CA ALA A 368 -8.48 -24.96 -2.77
C ALA A 368 -9.81 -25.66 -3.02
N ALA A 369 -10.54 -25.19 -4.03
CA ALA A 369 -11.81 -25.75 -4.41
C ALA A 369 -11.96 -25.79 -5.92
N GLU A 370 -12.69 -26.75 -6.43
CA GLU A 370 -12.89 -26.94 -7.87
C GLU A 370 -14.37 -26.83 -8.25
N LYS A 371 -14.59 -26.37 -9.47
CA LYS A 371 -15.90 -26.38 -10.11
C LYS A 371 -16.26 -27.83 -10.48
N PRO A 372 -17.36 -28.40 -9.95
CA PRO A 372 -17.78 -29.74 -10.31
C PRO A 372 -18.07 -29.89 -11.80
N GLU A 373 -17.89 -31.11 -12.33
CA GLU A 373 -18.37 -31.45 -13.67
C GLU A 373 -19.91 -31.32 -13.74
N PRO A 374 -20.47 -30.87 -14.89
CA PRO A 374 -21.92 -30.76 -15.10
C PRO A 374 -22.70 -32.06 -14.95
#